data_AF-A0A7R9SZ07-F1
#
_entry.id   AF-A0A7R9SZ07-F1
#
_cell.length_a   1.000
_cell.length_b   1.000
_cell.length_c   1.000
_cell.angle_alpha   90.00
_cell.angle_beta   90.00
_cell.angle_gamma   90.00
#
_symmetry.space_group_name_H-M   'P 1'
#
loop_
_entity.id
_entity.type
_entity.pdbx_description
1 polymer ?
#
loop_
_entity_poly.entity_id
_entity_poly.type
_entity_poly.pdbx_seq_one_letter_code
_entity_poly.pdbx_strand_id
1 'polypeptide(L)'
;VDAMRASARVASARAVVKRARDARPTRARAFVPPIVPNPRQGDDDANADAAPTLPNIERALAPHGWAIGAERGYDDTPHAFKIFKVRDGHHTLEQLQEALYVSDERGCRIRRETQSLFYMCCDGVRCRLNEGKKEIVVEMPCDLDSVGAYVAKAKVIEDIIKSSQKKRAS
;
A
#
# COMPACT_ATOMS: atom_id res chain seq x y z
N VAL A 1 41.46 -29.74 57.78
CA VAL A 1 40.54 -30.73 57.17
C VAL A 1 41.16 -31.23 55.89
N ASP A 2 41.47 -32.53 55.94
CA ASP A 2 41.90 -33.51 54.95
C ASP A 2 41.91 -33.24 53.44
N ALA A 3 43.04 -33.67 52.84
CA ALA A 3 43.15 -34.80 51.89
C ALA A 3 43.37 -34.55 50.38
N MET A 4 44.39 -35.31 49.91
CA MET A 4 44.45 -36.06 48.64
C MET A 4 44.56 -35.27 47.33
N ARG A 5 45.22 -35.70 46.25
CA ARG A 5 46.02 -36.88 45.84
C ARG A 5 46.69 -36.45 44.53
N ALA A 6 48.00 -36.60 44.37
CA ALA A 6 48.67 -37.68 43.63
C ALA A 6 48.46 -37.74 42.10
N SER A 7 49.61 -37.61 41.43
CA SER A 7 50.16 -38.51 40.40
C SER A 7 49.72 -38.45 38.94
N ALA A 8 50.78 -38.35 38.13
CA ALA A 8 50.88 -38.46 36.69
C ALA A 8 50.43 -39.81 36.11
N ARG A 9 50.10 -39.81 34.81
CA ARG A 9 50.35 -40.92 33.88
C ARG A 9 50.32 -40.45 32.42
N VAL A 10 51.14 -41.12 31.63
CA VAL A 10 51.45 -40.92 30.21
C VAL A 10 50.38 -41.55 29.30
N ALA A 11 50.19 -40.87 28.16
CA ALA A 11 49.54 -41.16 26.87
C ALA A 11 48.90 -42.52 26.55
N SER A 12 47.73 -42.46 25.89
CA SER A 12 47.45 -43.29 24.69
C SER A 12 46.35 -42.66 23.81
N ALA A 13 46.50 -42.86 22.50
CA ALA A 13 45.82 -42.19 21.40
C ALA A 13 44.35 -42.58 21.23
N ARG A 14 43.52 -41.63 20.74
CA ARG A 14 42.26 -41.93 20.03
C ARG A 14 41.94 -40.88 18.97
N ALA A 15 41.53 -41.41 17.82
CA ALA A 15 41.37 -40.78 16.51
C ALA A 15 40.55 -39.47 16.50
N VAL A 16 41.09 -38.47 15.79
CA VAL A 16 40.32 -37.28 15.36
C VAL A 16 39.49 -37.68 14.14
N VAL A 17 38.24 -38.08 14.38
CA VAL A 17 37.24 -38.21 13.32
C VAL A 17 36.77 -36.81 12.95
N LYS A 18 37.27 -36.26 11.83
CA LYS A 18 36.70 -35.06 11.21
C LYS A 18 35.27 -35.38 10.78
N ARG A 19 34.27 -34.85 11.48
CA ARG A 19 32.89 -34.80 11.00
C ARG A 19 32.87 -33.96 9.73
N ALA A 20 32.57 -34.59 8.59
CA ALA A 20 32.25 -33.90 7.35
C ALA A 20 31.03 -32.99 7.61
N ARG A 21 31.15 -31.71 7.25
CA ARG A 21 30.02 -30.77 7.23
C ARG A 21 28.95 -31.32 6.30
N ASP A 22 27.72 -31.37 6.80
CA ASP A 22 26.52 -31.61 6.02
C ASP A 22 26.53 -30.79 4.73
N ALA A 23 26.55 -31.49 3.60
CA ALA A 23 26.29 -30.93 2.29
C ALA A 23 24.82 -30.49 2.27
N ARG A 24 24.60 -29.17 2.26
CA ARG A 24 23.27 -28.58 2.08
C ARG A 24 22.71 -29.07 0.73
N PRO A 25 21.52 -29.68 0.67
CA PRO A 25 20.97 -30.11 -0.61
C PRO A 25 20.69 -28.87 -1.46
N THR A 26 21.37 -28.80 -2.61
CA THR A 26 21.08 -27.86 -3.68
C THR A 26 19.65 -28.09 -4.14
N ARG A 27 18.71 -27.23 -3.70
CA ARG A 27 17.34 -27.21 -4.23
C ARG A 27 17.43 -27.10 -5.76
N ALA A 28 16.90 -28.09 -6.46
CA ALA A 28 16.72 -28.04 -7.90
C ALA A 28 15.98 -26.74 -8.25
N ARG A 29 16.64 -25.86 -9.02
CA ARG A 29 15.99 -24.68 -9.58
C ARG A 29 15.03 -25.18 -10.65
N ALA A 30 13.73 -25.03 -10.42
CA ALA A 30 12.74 -25.26 -11.45
C ALA A 30 13.09 -24.41 -12.68
N PHE A 31 13.10 -25.03 -13.86
CA PHE A 31 13.28 -24.35 -15.12
C PHE A 31 12.03 -23.49 -15.35
N VAL A 32 12.11 -22.19 -15.05
CA VAL A 32 11.06 -21.22 -15.37
C VAL A 32 11.30 -20.83 -16.82
N PRO A 33 10.43 -21.21 -17.78
CA PRO A 33 10.57 -20.71 -19.14
C PRO A 33 10.49 -19.17 -19.10
N PRO A 34 11.31 -18.46 -19.89
CA PRO A 34 11.25 -17.00 -19.94
C PRO A 34 9.83 -16.57 -20.30
N ILE A 35 9.22 -15.77 -19.43
CA ILE A 35 7.91 -15.16 -19.68
C ILE A 35 8.06 -14.30 -20.92
N VAL A 36 7.53 -14.77 -22.04
CA VAL A 36 7.47 -13.99 -23.28
C VAL A 36 6.44 -12.88 -23.05
N PRO A 37 6.81 -11.59 -23.10
CA PRO A 37 5.83 -10.51 -23.00
C PRO A 37 4.81 -10.66 -24.11
N ASN A 38 3.52 -10.57 -23.78
CA ASN A 38 2.46 -10.63 -24.77
C ASN A 38 2.61 -9.41 -25.72
N PRO A 39 2.83 -9.61 -27.05
CA PRO A 39 3.10 -8.50 -27.97
C PRO A 39 1.93 -7.53 -28.14
N ARG A 40 0.72 -7.90 -27.69
CA ARG A 40 -0.49 -7.07 -27.76
C ARG A 40 -0.60 -6.04 -26.61
N GLN A 41 0.36 -6.01 -25.71
CA GLN A 41 0.28 -5.20 -24.48
C GLN A 41 0.83 -3.77 -24.66
N GLY A 42 0.74 -3.24 -25.89
CA GLY A 42 1.31 -1.95 -26.29
C GLY A 42 0.30 -0.86 -26.67
N ASP A 43 -0.93 -1.21 -27.06
CA ASP A 43 -1.85 -0.27 -27.72
C ASP A 43 -3.26 -0.20 -27.11
N ASP A 44 -3.48 -0.72 -25.91
CA ASP A 44 -4.67 -0.35 -25.14
C ASP A 44 -4.34 0.93 -24.37
N ASP A 45 -4.34 2.06 -25.09
CA ASP A 45 -4.68 3.34 -24.46
C ASP A 45 -5.91 3.09 -23.58
N ALA A 46 -5.85 3.50 -22.31
CA ALA A 46 -6.95 3.31 -21.38
C ALA A 46 -8.21 3.98 -21.95
N ASN A 47 -9.01 3.22 -22.69
CA ASN A 47 -10.18 3.74 -23.36
C ASN A 47 -11.17 4.17 -22.26
N ALA A 48 -11.44 5.46 -22.18
CA ALA A 48 -12.36 6.03 -21.19
C ALA A 48 -13.78 5.45 -21.34
N ASP A 49 -14.13 4.99 -22.55
CA ASP A 49 -15.40 4.35 -22.89
C ASP A 49 -15.42 2.83 -22.65
N ALA A 50 -14.32 2.24 -22.17
CA ALA A 50 -14.30 0.84 -21.80
C ALA A 50 -15.24 0.58 -20.61
N ALA A 51 -15.83 -0.61 -20.56
CA ALA A 51 -16.63 -1.04 -19.42
C ALA A 51 -15.80 -0.90 -18.12
N PRO A 52 -16.38 -0.40 -17.01
CA PRO A 52 -15.71 -0.15 -15.73
C PRO A 52 -15.41 -1.46 -14.98
N THR A 53 -14.65 -2.34 -15.60
CA THR A 53 -14.13 -3.55 -14.97
C THR A 53 -12.88 -3.21 -14.15
N LEU A 54 -12.62 -3.94 -13.07
CA LEU A 54 -11.44 -3.70 -12.22
C LEU A 54 -10.12 -3.62 -13.01
N PRO A 55 -9.83 -4.50 -13.99
CA PRO A 55 -8.60 -4.41 -14.77
C PRO A 55 -8.49 -3.12 -15.61
N ASN A 56 -9.61 -2.61 -16.13
CA ASN A 56 -9.63 -1.37 -16.91
C ASN A 56 -9.44 -0.15 -16.01
N ILE A 57 -10.09 -0.14 -14.85
CA ILE A 57 -9.94 0.91 -13.84
C ILE A 57 -8.49 0.93 -13.34
N GLU A 58 -7.92 -0.23 -12.99
CA GLU A 58 -6.52 -0.35 -12.55
C GLU A 58 -5.55 0.18 -13.61
N ARG A 59 -5.71 -0.22 -14.88
CA ARG A 59 -4.86 0.24 -15.99
C ARG A 59 -4.96 1.76 -16.19
N ALA A 60 -6.15 2.32 -16.08
CA ALA A 60 -6.36 3.76 -16.25
C ALA A 60 -5.79 4.59 -15.09
N LEU A 61 -5.83 4.03 -13.87
CA LEU A 61 -5.39 4.70 -12.65
C LEU A 61 -3.90 4.51 -12.33
N ALA A 62 -3.28 3.43 -12.81
CA ALA A 62 -1.87 3.13 -12.57
C ALA A 62 -0.90 4.25 -13.01
N PRO A 63 -1.06 4.92 -14.18
CA PRO A 63 -0.23 6.07 -14.56
C PRO A 63 -0.30 7.25 -13.58
N HIS A 64 -1.40 7.34 -12.83
CA HIS A 64 -1.60 8.34 -11.79
C HIS A 64 -1.09 7.86 -10.42
N GLY A 65 -0.51 6.66 -10.31
CA GLY A 65 0.02 6.11 -9.05
C GLY A 65 -1.06 5.69 -8.05
N TRP A 66 -2.26 5.42 -8.54
CA TRP A 66 -3.34 4.79 -7.78
C TRP A 66 -3.26 3.28 -7.98
N ALA A 67 -3.65 2.52 -6.96
CA ALA A 67 -3.69 1.06 -6.98
C ALA A 67 -5.09 0.58 -6.65
N ILE A 68 -5.47 -0.60 -7.14
CA ILE A 68 -6.70 -1.28 -6.72
C ILE A 68 -6.34 -2.25 -5.59
N GLY A 69 -7.13 -2.24 -4.52
CA GLY A 69 -6.95 -3.16 -3.41
C GLY A 69 -8.24 -3.41 -2.66
N ALA A 70 -8.23 -4.47 -1.85
CA ALA A 70 -9.17 -4.65 -0.77
C ALA A 70 -8.37 -4.52 0.53
N GLU A 71 -8.88 -3.77 1.49
CA GLU A 71 -8.21 -3.65 2.77
C GLU A 71 -8.49 -4.94 3.53
N ARG A 72 -7.43 -5.56 4.08
CA ARG A 72 -7.59 -6.77 4.89
C ARG A 72 -8.47 -6.47 6.11
N GLY A 73 -9.74 -6.86 6.05
CA GLY A 73 -10.55 -7.15 7.23
C GLY A 73 -11.71 -6.21 7.57
N TYR A 74 -12.13 -5.31 6.68
CA TYR A 74 -13.35 -4.51 6.93
C TYR A 74 -14.27 -4.33 5.73
N ASP A 75 -13.73 -4.37 4.51
CA ASP A 75 -14.50 -4.21 3.28
C ASP A 75 -13.98 -5.18 2.23
N ASP A 76 -14.83 -6.15 1.86
CA ASP A 76 -14.52 -7.11 0.78
C ASP A 76 -14.59 -6.44 -0.60
N THR A 77 -15.07 -5.19 -0.65
CA THR A 77 -15.27 -4.44 -1.87
C THR A 77 -13.95 -3.83 -2.36
N PRO A 78 -13.59 -4.05 -3.64
CA PRO A 78 -12.42 -3.43 -4.23
C PRO A 78 -12.56 -1.91 -4.26
N HIS A 79 -11.48 -1.22 -3.92
CA HIS A 79 -11.40 0.23 -3.95
C HIS A 79 -10.09 0.67 -4.62
N ALA A 80 -10.15 1.80 -5.29
CA ALA A 80 -8.97 2.51 -5.78
C ALA A 80 -8.39 3.33 -4.63
N PHE A 81 -7.11 3.13 -4.31
CA PHE A 81 -6.45 3.88 -3.26
C PHE A 81 -5.14 4.50 -3.70
N LYS A 82 -4.78 5.59 -3.01
CA LYS A 82 -3.48 6.23 -3.13
C LYS A 82 -3.07 6.85 -1.81
N ILE A 83 -1.76 6.78 -1.52
CA ILE A 83 -1.16 7.36 -0.32
C ILE A 83 -0.47 8.68 -0.69
N PHE A 84 -0.81 9.74 0.01
CA PHE A 84 -0.26 11.07 -0.17
C PHE A 84 0.58 11.47 1.04
N LYS A 85 1.81 11.93 0.79
CA LYS A 85 2.60 12.62 1.81
C LYS A 85 2.12 14.06 1.94
N VAL A 86 1.81 14.49 3.15
CA VAL A 86 1.26 15.82 3.44
C VAL A 86 2.04 16.51 4.54
N ARG A 87 2.25 17.83 4.45
CA ARG A 87 2.91 18.62 5.49
C ARG A 87 1.95 18.94 6.63
N ASP A 88 0.74 19.35 6.27
CA ASP A 88 -0.38 19.66 7.16
C ASP A 88 -1.57 18.78 6.78
N GLY A 89 -1.78 17.71 7.55
CA GLY A 89 -2.80 16.71 7.27
C GLY A 89 -4.21 17.20 7.53
N HIS A 90 -4.42 17.93 8.62
CA HIS A 90 -5.73 18.47 8.98
C HIS A 90 -6.20 19.49 7.97
N HIS A 91 -5.35 20.45 7.62
CA HIS A 91 -5.69 21.42 6.58
C HIS A 91 -6.03 20.75 5.25
N THR A 92 -5.32 19.67 4.89
CA THR A 92 -5.62 18.92 3.66
C THR A 92 -6.96 18.19 3.75
N LEU A 93 -7.29 17.58 4.89
CA LEU A 93 -8.59 16.96 5.10
C LEU A 93 -9.72 18.00 5.06
N GLU A 94 -9.53 19.18 5.63
CA GLU A 94 -10.52 20.27 5.58
C GLU A 94 -10.79 20.72 4.14
N GLN A 95 -9.73 20.89 3.34
CA GLN A 95 -9.87 21.23 1.92
C GLN A 95 -10.54 20.12 1.10
N LEU A 96 -10.24 18.85 1.40
CA LEU A 96 -10.93 17.72 0.79
C LEU A 96 -12.40 17.67 1.22
N GLN A 97 -12.69 17.95 2.49
CA GLN A 97 -14.06 18.01 3.00
C GLN A 97 -14.84 19.09 2.27
N GLU A 98 -14.30 20.31 2.17
CA GLU A 98 -14.94 21.44 1.50
C GLU A 98 -15.22 21.16 0.02
N ALA A 99 -14.26 20.55 -0.69
CA ALA A 99 -14.37 20.30 -2.13
C ALA A 99 -15.26 19.09 -2.48
N LEU A 100 -15.30 18.07 -1.63
CA LEU A 100 -16.10 16.86 -1.83
C LEU A 100 -17.45 16.89 -1.10
N TYR A 101 -17.78 18.00 -0.43
CA TYR A 101 -19.03 18.12 0.31
C TYR A 101 -20.23 18.08 -0.63
N VAL A 102 -21.11 17.10 -0.45
CA VAL A 102 -22.41 17.00 -1.12
C VAL A 102 -23.51 17.23 -0.08
N SER A 103 -24.47 18.12 -0.38
CA SER A 103 -25.55 18.50 0.54
C SER A 103 -26.38 17.33 1.05
N ASP A 104 -26.47 16.27 0.23
CA ASP A 104 -27.36 15.14 0.45
C ASP A 104 -26.69 14.02 1.28
N GLU A 105 -25.37 14.09 1.49
CA GLU A 105 -24.63 13.07 2.23
C GLU A 105 -24.60 13.36 3.74
N ARG A 106 -25.28 12.52 4.51
CA ARG A 106 -25.19 12.57 5.97
C ARG A 106 -23.87 12.02 6.46
N GLY A 107 -22.98 12.90 6.91
CA GLY A 107 -21.82 12.49 7.72
C GLY A 107 -20.45 12.79 7.13
N CYS A 108 -20.36 13.60 6.07
CA CYS A 108 -19.12 14.21 5.60
C CYS A 108 -18.56 15.19 6.65
N ARG A 109 -17.81 14.61 7.60
CA ARG A 109 -17.10 15.30 8.68
C ARG A 109 -15.84 14.55 9.06
N ILE A 110 -14.78 15.28 9.40
CA ILE A 110 -13.57 14.71 9.97
C ILE A 110 -13.88 14.15 11.36
N ARG A 111 -13.54 12.89 11.59
CA ARG A 111 -13.68 12.19 12.87
C ARG A 111 -12.33 11.71 13.34
N ARG A 112 -12.11 11.76 14.64
CA ARG A 112 -10.93 11.18 15.27
C ARG A 112 -11.17 9.71 15.57
N GLU A 113 -10.29 8.83 15.11
CA GLU A 113 -10.34 7.39 15.41
C GLU A 113 -9.42 7.05 16.59
N THR A 114 -8.18 7.55 16.56
CA THR A 114 -7.23 7.41 17.66
C THR A 114 -6.47 8.73 17.88
N GLN A 115 -5.42 8.74 18.71
CA GLN A 115 -4.69 9.96 18.99
C GLN A 115 -4.12 10.62 17.73
N SER A 116 -3.64 9.81 16.77
CA SER A 116 -2.94 10.24 15.56
C SER A 116 -3.61 9.78 14.26
N LEU A 117 -4.79 9.15 14.35
CA LEU A 117 -5.57 8.70 13.20
C LEU A 117 -6.89 9.44 13.11
N PHE A 118 -7.14 10.01 11.93
CA PHE A 118 -8.38 10.70 11.61
C PHE A 118 -8.98 10.11 10.34
N TYR A 119 -10.30 10.05 10.29
CA TYR A 119 -11.08 9.48 9.21
C TYR A 119 -12.12 10.48 8.72
N MET A 120 -12.35 10.49 7.41
CA MET A 120 -13.40 11.28 6.75
C MET A 120 -13.99 10.46 5.60
N CYS A 121 -15.29 10.61 5.36
CA CYS A 121 -15.98 10.03 4.20
C CYS A 121 -16.84 11.12 3.57
N CYS A 122 -16.57 11.49 2.32
CA CYS A 122 -17.29 12.52 1.58
C CYS A 122 -17.36 12.14 0.10
N ASP A 123 -18.51 12.27 -0.53
CA ASP A 123 -18.81 11.83 -1.89
C ASP A 123 -18.38 10.37 -2.14
N GLY A 124 -18.60 9.50 -1.16
CA GLY A 124 -18.12 8.10 -1.18
C GLY A 124 -16.60 7.94 -1.08
N VAL A 125 -15.81 9.02 -1.10
CA VAL A 125 -14.35 8.98 -0.94
C VAL A 125 -14.01 8.89 0.54
N ARG A 126 -13.28 7.85 0.91
CA ARG A 126 -12.75 7.67 2.27
C ARG A 126 -11.34 8.19 2.37
N CYS A 127 -11.08 9.03 3.36
CA CYS A 127 -9.76 9.57 3.64
C CYS A 127 -9.33 9.20 5.05
N ARG A 128 -8.11 8.68 5.20
CA ARG A 128 -7.49 8.32 6.47
C ARG A 128 -6.18 9.05 6.64
N LEU A 129 -6.16 10.00 7.57
CA LEU A 129 -4.95 10.72 7.96
C LEU A 129 -4.23 9.94 9.07
N ASN A 130 -2.95 9.67 8.84
CA ASN A 130 -1.99 9.27 9.85
C ASN A 130 -1.03 10.43 10.13
N GLU A 131 -1.25 11.14 11.23
CA GLU A 131 -0.41 12.28 11.62
C GLU A 131 1.03 11.87 11.89
N GLY A 132 1.23 10.72 12.53
CA GLY A 132 2.56 10.22 12.89
C GLY A 132 3.43 9.95 11.66
N LYS A 133 2.81 9.51 10.55
CA LYS A 133 3.49 9.24 9.27
C LYS A 133 3.41 10.40 8.28
N LYS A 134 2.65 11.45 8.59
CA LYS A 134 2.34 12.56 7.70
C LYS A 134 1.78 12.09 6.36
N GLU A 135 0.82 11.17 6.44
CA GLU A 135 0.23 10.47 5.30
C GLU A 135 -1.29 10.58 5.31
N ILE A 136 -1.88 10.78 4.15
CA ILE A 136 -3.31 10.56 3.93
C ILE A 136 -3.46 9.42 2.94
N VAL A 137 -4.17 8.37 3.34
CA VAL A 137 -4.66 7.33 2.43
C VAL A 137 -6.03 7.77 1.93
N VAL A 138 -6.17 7.93 0.62
CA VAL A 138 -7.45 8.21 -0.02
C VAL A 138 -7.91 6.97 -0.74
N GLU A 139 -9.18 6.61 -0.55
CA GLU A 139 -9.82 5.44 -1.13
C GLU A 139 -11.12 5.87 -1.79
N MET A 140 -11.37 5.33 -2.97
CA MET A 140 -12.58 5.53 -3.75
C MET A 140 -13.18 4.15 -4.06
N PRO A 141 -14.45 3.90 -3.70
CA PRO A 141 -15.12 2.65 -4.06
C PRO A 141 -15.14 2.47 -5.57
N CYS A 142 -15.04 1.22 -6.04
CA CYS A 142 -15.14 0.89 -7.46
C CYS A 142 -16.62 0.73 -7.89
N ASP A 143 -17.43 1.77 -7.70
CA ASP A 143 -18.87 1.81 -8.00
C ASP A 143 -19.30 2.88 -9.04
N LEU A 144 -18.35 3.61 -9.64
CA LEU A 144 -18.65 4.60 -10.69
C LEU A 144 -18.97 3.98 -12.05
N ASP A 145 -19.79 4.69 -12.82
CA ASP A 145 -20.38 4.23 -14.09
C ASP A 145 -19.39 4.03 -15.25
N SER A 146 -18.20 4.65 -15.20
CA SER A 146 -17.22 4.59 -16.30
C SER A 146 -15.78 4.71 -15.83
N VAL A 147 -14.85 4.16 -16.62
CA VAL A 147 -13.39 4.30 -16.40
C VAL A 147 -12.98 5.78 -16.39
N GLY A 148 -13.53 6.59 -17.30
CA GLY A 148 -13.28 8.03 -17.34
C GLY A 148 -13.69 8.76 -16.06
N ALA A 149 -14.78 8.36 -15.40
CA ALA A 149 -15.21 8.94 -14.14
C ALA A 149 -14.18 8.71 -13.01
N TYR A 150 -13.57 7.52 -12.93
CA TYR A 150 -12.50 7.24 -11.96
C TYR A 150 -11.29 8.14 -12.18
N VAL A 151 -10.84 8.27 -13.43
CA VAL A 151 -9.69 9.12 -13.77
C VAL A 151 -9.97 10.58 -13.45
N ALA A 152 -11.16 11.08 -13.79
CA ALA A 152 -11.58 12.44 -13.50
C ALA A 152 -11.61 12.71 -11.99
N LYS A 153 -12.24 11.83 -11.21
CA LYS A 153 -12.36 11.98 -9.75
C LYS A 153 -11.00 11.86 -9.07
N ALA A 154 -10.15 10.92 -9.48
CA ALA A 154 -8.77 10.80 -9.02
C ALA A 154 -7.97 12.08 -9.26
N LYS A 155 -8.11 12.70 -10.44
CA LYS A 155 -7.42 13.94 -10.80
C LYS A 155 -7.89 15.12 -9.95
N VAL A 156 -9.20 15.25 -9.72
CA VAL A 156 -9.76 16.29 -8.82
C VAL A 156 -9.20 16.15 -7.41
N ILE A 157 -9.22 14.94 -6.83
CA ILE A 157 -8.64 14.66 -5.50
C ILE A 157 -7.17 15.05 -5.45
N GLU A 158 -6.39 14.65 -6.45
CA GLU A 158 -4.98 14.99 -6.52
C GLU A 158 -4.72 16.49 -6.59
N ASP A 159 -5.51 17.21 -7.39
CA ASP A 159 -5.35 18.66 -7.55
C ASP A 159 -5.72 19.40 -6.27
N ILE A 160 -6.77 18.96 -5.55
CA ILE A 160 -7.11 19.48 -4.22
C ILE A 160 -5.92 19.30 -3.26
N ILE A 161 -5.40 18.08 -3.13
CA ILE A 161 -4.26 17.79 -2.24
C ILE A 161 -3.02 18.59 -2.65
N LYS A 162 -2.69 18.66 -3.94
CA LYS A 162 -1.54 19.45 -4.41
C LYS A 162 -1.73 20.94 -4.13
N SER A 163 -2.95 21.46 -4.23
CA SER A 163 -3.26 22.87 -3.95
C SER A 163 -3.17 23.20 -2.45
N SER A 164 -3.63 22.30 -1.57
CA SER A 164 -3.56 22.49 -0.12
C SER A 164 -2.11 22.59 0.37
N GLN A 165 -1.19 21.87 -0.27
CA GLN A 165 0.24 21.90 0.06
C GLN A 165 0.96 23.17 -0.42
N LYS A 166 0.41 23.90 -1.41
CA LYS A 166 1.04 25.11 -1.98
C LYS A 166 0.71 26.40 -1.24
N LYS A 167 -0.51 26.52 -0.70
CA LYS A 167 -1.08 27.79 -0.19
C LYS A 167 -0.43 28.38 1.07
N ARG A 168 0.61 27.77 1.64
CA ARG A 168 1.26 28.23 2.90
C ARG A 168 2.67 28.80 2.74
N ALA A 169 3.10 29.12 1.53
CA ALA A 169 4.38 29.80 1.29
C ALA A 169 4.27 31.35 1.41
N SER A 170 3.31 31.88 2.18
CA SER A 170 3.08 33.31 2.35
C SER A 170 2.97 33.68 3.81
#